data_AF-A0A9C8WFY0-F1
#
_entry.id   AF-A0A9C8WFY0-F1
#
_cell.length_a   1.000
_cell.length_b   1.000
_cell.length_c   1.000
_cell.angle_alpha   90.00
_cell.angle_beta   90.00
_cell.angle_gamma   90.00
#
_symmetry.space_group_name_H-M   'P 1'
#
loop_
_entity.id
_entity.type
_entity.pdbx_description
1 polymer ?
#
loop_
_entity_poly.entity_id
_entity_poly.type
_entity_poly.pdbx_seq_one_letter_code
_entity_poly.pdbx_strand_id
1 'polypeptide(L)'
;MPTLQITALGGLNIYLDGSPVTGLRSRKAEALLVYLAANPGAQPRPKLAEMLWEDRPHAQSLSNLRVILANLRKELAPYLHITRDAAAMNPDAPWTYDAVRFDALLAQGQIGDALALYRGDFLDGFYLRGARGFERWQSERRRYYQQQVRAALRAQIQTLETQHDPEAALPHARRLANLDPFDETAQMTLLRLLA
;
A
#
# COMPACT_ATOMS: atom_id res chain seq x y z
N MET A 1 -14.65 0.03 -19.62
CA MET A 1 -14.59 1.31 -18.89
C MET A 1 -13.17 1.53 -18.44
N PRO A 2 -12.68 2.78 -18.41
CA PRO A 2 -11.33 3.04 -17.98
C PRO A 2 -11.16 2.65 -16.50
N THR A 3 -10.06 2.02 -16.10
CA THR A 3 -9.80 1.55 -14.72
C THR A 3 -8.55 2.19 -14.14
N LEU A 4 -8.68 2.81 -12.97
CA LEU A 4 -7.55 3.32 -12.19
C LEU A 4 -6.95 2.20 -11.35
N GLN A 5 -5.66 1.96 -11.47
CA GLN A 5 -4.95 0.94 -10.70
C GLN A 5 -3.84 1.59 -9.88
N ILE A 6 -3.85 1.31 -8.58
CA ILE A 6 -2.85 1.77 -7.62
C ILE A 6 -2.16 0.54 -7.06
N THR A 7 -0.83 0.50 -7.12
CA THR A 7 -0.04 -0.53 -6.45
C THR A 7 0.93 0.14 -5.49
N ALA A 8 1.00 -0.35 -4.26
CA ALA A 8 1.90 0.17 -3.23
C ALA A 8 2.72 -0.93 -2.53
N LEU A 9 2.44 -2.22 -2.75
CA LEU A 9 3.22 -3.32 -2.17
C LEU A 9 4.41 -3.68 -3.08
N GLY A 10 5.56 -3.06 -2.84
CA GLY A 10 6.74 -3.11 -3.71
C GLY A 10 7.01 -1.79 -4.45
N GLY A 11 6.61 -0.67 -3.86
CA GLY A 11 6.75 0.66 -4.43
C GLY A 11 5.46 1.20 -5.05
N LEU A 12 5.41 2.52 -5.26
CA LEU A 12 4.22 3.20 -5.76
C LEU A 12 4.17 3.18 -7.29
N ASN A 13 3.10 2.62 -7.85
CA ASN A 13 2.73 2.82 -9.24
C ASN A 13 1.25 3.17 -9.36
N ILE A 14 0.95 4.07 -10.31
CA ILE A 14 -0.41 4.54 -10.58
C ILE A 14 -0.62 4.45 -12.10
N TYR A 15 -1.60 3.65 -12.51
CA TYR A 15 -1.94 3.44 -13.91
C TYR A 15 -3.40 3.82 -14.17
N LEU A 16 -3.65 4.44 -15.31
CA LEU A 16 -4.98 4.64 -15.85
C LEU A 16 -5.02 3.92 -17.20
N ASP A 17 -5.88 2.91 -17.31
CA ASP A 17 -6.01 2.08 -18.52
C ASP A 17 -4.70 1.43 -18.96
N GLY A 18 -3.95 0.94 -17.98
CA GLY A 18 -2.63 0.32 -18.20
C GLY A 18 -1.53 1.32 -18.57
N SER A 19 -1.82 2.62 -18.69
CA SER A 19 -0.82 3.66 -18.95
C SER A 19 -0.40 4.35 -17.65
N PRO A 20 0.90 4.56 -17.39
CA PRO A 20 1.35 5.29 -16.21
C PRO A 20 0.75 6.69 -16.14
N VAL A 21 0.21 7.08 -14.98
CA VAL A 21 -0.27 8.44 -14.75
C VAL A 21 0.92 9.37 -14.51
N THR A 22 1.23 10.23 -15.47
CA THR A 22 2.36 11.19 -15.41
C THR A 22 1.94 12.63 -15.13
N GLY A 23 0.63 12.93 -15.13
CA GLY A 23 0.08 14.27 -14.92
C GLY A 23 0.08 14.78 -13.47
N LEU A 24 0.43 13.92 -12.50
CA LEU A 24 0.50 14.29 -11.09
C LEU A 24 1.71 15.18 -10.84
N ARG A 25 1.47 16.44 -10.47
CA ARG A 25 2.49 17.49 -10.44
C ARG A 25 3.40 17.46 -9.20
N SER A 26 3.19 16.51 -8.29
CA SER A 26 4.02 16.37 -7.09
C SER A 26 3.85 15.00 -6.44
N ARG A 27 4.89 14.54 -5.74
CA ARG A 27 4.80 13.36 -4.88
C ARG A 27 3.75 13.50 -3.77
N LYS A 28 3.43 14.72 -3.33
CA LYS A 28 2.35 14.94 -2.34
C LYS A 28 0.95 14.68 -2.92
N ALA A 29 0.78 14.81 -4.23
CA ALA A 29 -0.46 14.41 -4.91
C ALA A 29 -0.58 12.87 -4.96
N GLU A 30 0.51 12.19 -5.33
CA GLU A 30 0.60 10.73 -5.31
C GLU A 30 0.34 10.15 -3.90
N ALA A 31 0.98 10.74 -2.89
CA ALA A 31 0.79 10.40 -1.49
C ALA A 31 -0.67 10.56 -1.02
N LEU A 32 -1.30 11.67 -1.41
CA LEU A 32 -2.70 11.91 -1.09
C LEU A 32 -3.61 10.87 -1.73
N LEU A 33 -3.36 10.50 -3.00
CA LEU A 33 -4.14 9.48 -3.69
C LEU A 33 -4.04 8.13 -2.97
N VAL A 34 -2.82 7.67 -2.66
CA VAL A 34 -2.61 6.40 -1.93
C VAL A 34 -3.26 6.44 -0.55
N TYR A 35 -3.14 7.58 0.15
CA TYR A 35 -3.78 7.74 1.46
C TYR A 35 -5.31 7.60 1.35
N LEU A 36 -5.93 8.24 0.36
CA LEU A 36 -7.38 8.13 0.14
C LEU A 36 -7.80 6.71 -0.25
N ALA A 37 -7.00 6.02 -1.07
CA ALA A 37 -7.25 4.63 -1.46
C ALA A 37 -7.17 3.66 -0.27
N ALA A 38 -6.28 3.93 0.67
CA ALA A 38 -6.08 3.11 1.87
C ALA A 38 -7.03 3.45 3.04
N ASN A 39 -7.71 4.60 3.01
CA ASN A 39 -8.61 5.05 4.06
C ASN A 39 -10.01 5.31 3.48
N PRO A 40 -10.87 4.28 3.38
CA PRO A 40 -12.20 4.41 2.81
C PRO A 40 -13.03 5.51 3.50
N GLY A 41 -13.89 6.14 2.72
CA GLY A 41 -14.79 7.20 3.19
C GLY A 41 -14.21 8.61 3.08
N ALA A 42 -15.06 9.59 3.40
CA ALA A 42 -14.73 11.01 3.30
C ALA A 42 -13.67 11.42 4.34
N GLN A 43 -12.51 11.88 3.86
CA GLN A 43 -11.45 12.41 4.71
C GLN A 43 -11.53 13.94 4.77
N PRO A 44 -11.60 14.56 5.96
CA PRO A 44 -11.66 16.02 6.10
C PRO A 44 -10.42 16.71 5.55
N ARG A 45 -10.61 17.80 4.80
CA ARG A 45 -9.50 18.56 4.21
C ARG A 45 -8.50 19.11 5.23
N PRO A 46 -8.90 19.61 6.42
CA PRO A 46 -7.96 20.00 7.46
C PRO A 46 -7.01 18.86 7.86
N LYS A 47 -7.54 17.65 8.09
CA LYS A 47 -6.76 16.44 8.42
C LYS A 47 -5.76 16.10 7.31
N LEU A 48 -6.20 16.13 6.05
CA LEU A 48 -5.33 15.86 4.90
C LEU A 48 -4.21 16.91 4.76
N ALA A 49 -4.52 18.18 5.05
CA ALA A 49 -3.55 19.26 5.01
C ALA A 49 -2.51 19.14 6.13
N GLU A 50 -2.93 18.86 7.35
CA GLU A 50 -2.04 18.65 8.50
C GLU A 50 -1.12 17.45 8.28
N MET A 51 -1.65 16.33 7.76
CA MET A 51 -0.87 15.14 7.46
C MET A 51 0.28 15.41 6.48
N LEU A 52 0.05 16.24 5.45
CA LEU A 52 1.02 16.51 4.37
C LEU A 52 1.91 17.73 4.64
N TRP A 53 1.54 18.61 5.57
CA TRP A 53 2.24 19.86 5.88
C TRP A 53 2.14 20.22 7.37
N GLU A 54 2.61 19.33 8.24
CA GLU A 54 2.59 19.50 9.71
C GLU A 54 3.36 20.76 10.16
N ASP A 55 4.48 21.08 9.52
CA ASP A 55 5.36 22.19 9.90
C ASP A 55 4.94 23.56 9.31
N ARG A 56 3.71 23.72 8.83
CA ARG A 56 3.25 24.94 8.14
C ARG A 56 2.01 25.56 8.79
N PRO A 57 1.84 26.89 8.67
CA PRO A 57 0.60 27.54 9.09
C PRO A 57 -0.61 26.90 8.40
N HIS A 58 -1.65 26.62 9.18
CA HIS A 58 -2.84 25.90 8.74
C HIS A 58 -3.47 26.46 7.44
N ALA A 59 -3.56 27.78 7.31
CA ALA A 59 -4.08 28.44 6.11
C ALA A 59 -3.24 28.15 4.84
N GLN A 60 -1.91 28.09 4.98
CA GLN A 60 -1.02 27.74 3.87
C GLN A 60 -1.16 26.26 3.48
N SER A 61 -1.27 25.37 4.46
CA SER A 61 -1.48 23.93 4.23
C SER A 61 -2.79 23.66 3.47
N LEU A 62 -3.88 24.35 3.82
CA LEU A 62 -5.15 24.26 3.10
C LEU A 62 -5.09 24.82 1.67
N SER A 63 -4.35 25.92 1.46
CA SER A 63 -4.13 26.47 0.12
C SER A 63 -3.38 25.48 -0.77
N ASN A 64 -2.31 24.87 -0.25
CA ASN A 64 -1.54 23.83 -0.95
C ASN A 64 -2.40 22.60 -1.26
N LEU A 65 -3.20 22.15 -0.29
CA LEU A 65 -4.13 21.04 -0.48
C LEU A 65 -5.12 21.32 -1.62
N ARG A 66 -5.65 22.55 -1.71
CA ARG A 66 -6.55 22.94 -2.81
C ARG A 66 -5.89 22.78 -4.18
N VAL A 67 -4.62 23.17 -4.31
CA VAL A 67 -3.87 23.04 -5.57
C VAL A 67 -3.70 21.56 -5.94
N ILE A 68 -3.31 20.71 -4.99
CA ILE A 68 -3.14 19.28 -5.22
C ILE A 68 -4.48 18.60 -5.55
N LEU A 69 -5.56 18.91 -4.85
CA LEU A 69 -6.89 18.37 -5.14
C LEU A 69 -7.39 18.80 -6.51
N ALA A 70 -7.09 20.03 -6.95
CA ALA A 70 -7.43 20.48 -8.31
C ALA A 70 -6.65 19.70 -9.37
N ASN A 71 -5.35 19.44 -9.16
CA ASN A 71 -4.55 18.61 -10.06
C ASN A 71 -5.07 17.16 -10.09
N LEU A 72 -5.32 16.56 -8.93
CA LEU A 72 -5.88 15.20 -8.85
C LEU A 72 -7.23 15.11 -9.57
N ARG A 73 -8.14 16.08 -9.38
CA ARG A 73 -9.42 16.10 -10.10
C ARG A 73 -9.22 16.17 -11.61
N LYS A 74 -8.30 16.99 -12.08
CA LYS A 74 -8.04 17.17 -13.52
C LYS A 74 -7.52 15.89 -14.16
N GLU A 75 -6.58 15.22 -13.51
CA GLU A 75 -5.88 14.06 -14.10
C GLU A 75 -6.59 12.72 -13.84
N LEU A 76 -7.40 12.64 -12.77
CA LEU A 76 -8.00 11.38 -12.29
C LEU A 76 -9.52 11.46 -12.15
N ALA A 77 -10.22 12.42 -12.76
CA ALA A 77 -11.67 12.30 -12.86
C ALA A 77 -12.02 11.05 -13.70
N PRO A 78 -13.03 10.24 -13.31
CA PRO A 78 -13.99 10.46 -12.22
C PRO A 78 -13.65 9.75 -10.90
N TYR A 79 -12.42 9.28 -10.68
CA TYR A 79 -12.04 8.38 -9.57
C TYR A 79 -11.98 9.02 -8.17
N LEU A 80 -12.25 10.32 -8.05
CA LEU A 80 -12.19 11.04 -6.77
C LEU A 80 -13.47 11.86 -6.54
N HIS A 81 -14.03 11.72 -5.35
CA HIS A 81 -15.07 12.61 -4.82
C HIS A 81 -14.41 13.70 -3.98
N ILE A 82 -14.38 14.92 -4.51
CA ILE A 82 -13.78 16.08 -3.85
C ILE A 82 -14.86 17.12 -3.63
N THR A 83 -15.13 17.45 -2.38
CA THR A 83 -16.10 18.47 -1.96
C THR A 83 -15.38 19.68 -1.38
N ARG A 84 -16.15 20.65 -0.86
CA ARG A 84 -15.58 21.80 -0.14
C ARG A 84 -14.78 21.36 1.09
N ASP A 85 -15.27 20.36 1.80
CA ASP A 85 -14.80 20.02 3.16
C ASP A 85 -14.07 18.67 3.25
N ALA A 86 -14.21 17.80 2.24
CA ALA A 86 -13.62 16.47 2.25
C ALA A 86 -13.11 16.01 0.87
N ALA A 87 -12.31 14.94 0.87
CA ALA A 87 -11.94 14.18 -0.31
C ALA A 87 -12.02 12.67 -0.03
N ALA A 88 -12.37 11.88 -1.03
CA ALA A 88 -12.43 10.43 -0.99
C ALA A 88 -12.16 9.83 -2.38
N MET A 89 -11.82 8.55 -2.43
CA MET A 89 -12.00 7.76 -3.65
C MET A 89 -13.48 7.69 -4.03
N ASN A 90 -13.79 7.72 -5.32
CA ASN A 90 -15.13 7.51 -5.83
C ASN A 90 -15.45 6.00 -5.81
N PRO A 91 -16.40 5.50 -5.00
CA PRO A 91 -16.75 4.08 -4.96
C PRO A 91 -17.50 3.62 -6.22
N ASP A 92 -18.13 4.54 -6.96
CA ASP A 92 -18.91 4.24 -8.17
C ASP A 92 -18.04 4.19 -9.43
N ALA A 93 -16.76 4.56 -9.34
CA ALA A 93 -15.80 4.45 -10.43
C ALA A 93 -14.97 3.15 -10.27
N PRO A 94 -14.59 2.48 -11.38
CA PRO A 94 -13.79 1.26 -11.31
C PRO A 94 -12.32 1.59 -10.98
N TRP A 95 -11.91 1.30 -9.75
CA TRP A 95 -10.50 1.39 -9.35
C TRP A 95 -10.07 0.20 -8.50
N THR A 96 -8.77 -0.09 -8.51
CA THR A 96 -8.18 -1.19 -7.72
C THR A 96 -6.98 -0.70 -6.93
N TYR A 97 -6.80 -1.26 -5.74
CA TYR A 97 -5.65 -1.01 -4.89
C TYR A 97 -5.14 -2.31 -4.28
N ASP A 98 -3.87 -2.64 -4.56
CA ASP A 98 -3.27 -3.93 -4.21
C ASP A 98 -3.26 -4.20 -2.70
N ALA A 99 -3.07 -3.18 -1.87
CA ALA A 99 -3.01 -3.33 -0.42
C ALA A 99 -4.37 -3.69 0.20
N VAL A 100 -5.47 -3.09 -0.29
CA VAL A 100 -6.83 -3.49 0.10
C VAL A 100 -7.17 -4.88 -0.41
N ARG A 101 -6.72 -5.24 -1.63
CA ARG A 101 -6.91 -6.58 -2.18
C ARG A 101 -6.14 -7.63 -1.37
N PHE A 102 -4.92 -7.31 -0.94
CA PHE A 102 -4.10 -8.15 -0.07
C PHE A 102 -4.84 -8.51 1.23
N ASP A 103 -5.37 -7.50 1.92
CA ASP A 103 -6.10 -7.71 3.19
C ASP A 103 -7.36 -8.55 2.98
N ALA A 104 -8.10 -8.32 1.88
CA ALA A 104 -9.28 -9.10 1.54
C ALA A 104 -8.97 -10.57 1.23
N LEU A 105 -7.87 -10.85 0.51
CA LEU A 105 -7.44 -12.21 0.18
C LEU A 105 -7.00 -12.98 1.44
N LEU A 106 -6.28 -12.33 2.36
CA LEU A 106 -5.93 -12.93 3.65
C LEU A 106 -7.19 -13.28 4.47
N ALA A 107 -8.18 -12.37 4.51
CA ALA A 107 -9.44 -12.62 5.22
C ALA A 107 -10.25 -13.78 4.61
N GLN A 108 -10.07 -14.07 3.32
CA GLN A 108 -10.70 -15.19 2.61
C GLN A 108 -9.89 -16.50 2.70
N GLY A 109 -8.74 -16.50 3.38
CA GLY A 109 -7.83 -17.65 3.46
C GLY A 109 -7.05 -17.92 2.17
N GLN A 110 -7.12 -17.01 1.17
CA GLN A 110 -6.40 -17.12 -0.10
C GLN A 110 -4.95 -16.61 0.07
N ILE A 111 -4.20 -17.30 0.93
CA ILE A 111 -2.84 -16.88 1.36
C ILE A 111 -1.87 -16.78 0.18
N GLY A 112 -1.89 -17.75 -0.74
CA GLY A 112 -1.01 -17.76 -1.91
C GLY A 112 -1.20 -16.52 -2.79
N ASP A 113 -2.44 -16.18 -3.11
CA ASP A 113 -2.78 -15.00 -3.92
C ASP A 113 -2.41 -13.69 -3.21
N ALA A 114 -2.63 -13.61 -1.89
CA ALA A 114 -2.21 -12.45 -1.10
C ALA A 114 -0.68 -12.27 -1.15
N LEU A 115 0.07 -13.36 -0.94
CA LEU A 115 1.54 -13.32 -0.99
C LEU A 115 2.08 -12.95 -2.38
N ALA A 116 1.37 -13.24 -3.46
CA ALA A 116 1.73 -12.85 -4.82
C ALA A 116 1.63 -11.33 -5.05
N LEU A 117 0.73 -10.63 -4.34
CA LEU A 117 0.59 -9.16 -4.44
C LEU A 117 1.73 -8.42 -3.74
N TYR A 118 2.32 -9.00 -2.69
CA TYR A 118 3.41 -8.35 -1.94
C TYR A 118 4.76 -8.45 -2.66
N ARG A 119 5.10 -7.50 -3.53
CA ARG A 119 6.36 -7.55 -4.31
C ARG A 119 7.55 -6.88 -3.61
N GLY A 120 7.29 -6.23 -2.49
CA GLY A 120 8.27 -5.55 -1.65
C GLY A 120 7.56 -4.72 -0.60
N ASP A 121 8.31 -3.90 0.12
CA ASP A 121 7.74 -3.09 1.20
C ASP A 121 6.67 -2.11 0.71
N PHE A 122 5.75 -1.78 1.61
CA PHE A 122 4.75 -0.76 1.37
C PHE A 122 5.41 0.59 1.05
N LEU A 123 5.04 1.14 -0.10
CA LEU A 123 5.61 2.38 -0.65
C LEU A 123 7.14 2.36 -0.65
N ASP A 124 7.73 1.24 -1.08
CA ASP A 124 9.18 1.13 -1.21
C ASP A 124 9.76 2.18 -2.17
N GLY A 125 10.93 2.73 -1.81
CA GLY A 125 11.56 3.84 -2.54
C GLY A 125 10.79 5.18 -2.55
N PHE A 126 9.62 5.27 -1.88
CA PHE A 126 8.80 6.47 -1.85
C PHE A 126 9.00 7.26 -0.56
N TYR A 127 9.52 8.49 -0.71
CA TYR A 127 9.85 9.39 0.39
C TYR A 127 9.28 10.79 0.14
N LEU A 128 8.75 11.42 1.19
CA LEU A 128 8.15 12.76 1.17
C LEU A 128 8.79 13.69 2.19
N ARG A 129 9.55 14.69 1.73
CA ARG A 129 10.11 15.70 2.62
C ARG A 129 9.02 16.59 3.23
N GLY A 130 9.12 16.84 4.54
CA GLY A 130 8.25 17.77 5.27
C GLY A 130 6.77 17.34 5.23
N ALA A 131 6.52 16.05 5.43
CA ALA A 131 5.19 15.44 5.51
C ALA A 131 5.17 14.39 6.64
N ARG A 132 5.61 14.79 7.83
CA ARG A 132 5.80 13.92 9.00
C ARG A 132 4.55 13.10 9.36
N GLY A 133 3.36 13.69 9.28
CA GLY A 133 2.10 12.96 9.48
C GLY A 133 1.91 11.81 8.50
N PHE A 134 2.24 12.01 7.22
CA PHE A 134 2.24 10.95 6.22
C PHE A 134 3.34 9.90 6.47
N GLU A 135 4.55 10.33 6.81
CA GLU A 135 5.68 9.42 7.09
C GLU A 135 5.37 8.47 8.26
N ARG A 136 4.71 8.99 9.32
CA ARG A 136 4.21 8.16 10.44
C ARG A 136 3.20 7.13 9.94
N TRP A 137 2.19 7.57 9.20
CA TRP A 137 1.16 6.69 8.64
C TRP A 137 1.74 5.61 7.71
N GLN A 138 2.69 5.97 6.84
CA GLN A 138 3.40 5.07 5.93
C GLN A 138 4.20 4.01 6.71
N SER A 139 4.91 4.43 7.77
CA SER A 139 5.72 3.55 8.60
C SER A 139 4.86 2.52 9.34
N GLU A 140 3.71 2.94 9.88
CA GLU A 140 2.73 2.05 10.50
C GLU A 140 2.19 1.02 9.50
N ARG A 141 1.80 1.45 8.30
CA ARG A 141 1.29 0.54 7.25
C ARG A 141 2.36 -0.44 6.78
N ARG A 142 3.61 0.00 6.62
CA ARG A 142 4.73 -0.89 6.30
C ARG A 142 4.90 -1.97 7.35
N ARG A 143 4.93 -1.61 8.64
CA ARG A 143 5.02 -2.58 9.74
C ARG A 143 3.85 -3.56 9.73
N TYR A 144 2.63 -3.06 9.53
CA TYR A 144 1.44 -3.90 9.41
C TYR A 144 1.59 -4.95 8.30
N TYR A 145 1.90 -4.54 7.06
CA TYR A 145 2.02 -5.48 5.95
C TYR A 145 3.20 -6.46 6.13
N GLN A 146 4.33 -6.00 6.67
CA GLN A 146 5.46 -6.89 6.99
C GLN A 146 5.06 -7.98 8.00
N GLN A 147 4.30 -7.63 9.04
CA GLN A 147 3.79 -8.60 10.02
C GLN A 147 2.84 -9.60 9.37
N GLN A 148 1.88 -9.11 8.57
CA GLN A 148 0.90 -9.96 7.88
C GLN A 148 1.57 -10.94 6.92
N VAL A 149 2.57 -10.49 6.14
CA VAL A 149 3.31 -11.34 5.20
C VAL A 149 4.12 -12.41 5.94
N ARG A 150 4.78 -12.07 7.05
CA ARG A 150 5.52 -13.05 7.84
C ARG A 150 4.58 -14.12 8.41
N ALA A 151 3.43 -13.72 8.94
CA ALA A 151 2.42 -14.65 9.45
C ALA A 151 1.88 -15.56 8.32
N ALA A 152 1.53 -14.98 7.17
CA ALA A 152 1.05 -15.68 6.00
C ALA A 152 2.07 -16.70 5.46
N LEU A 153 3.36 -16.33 5.38
CA LEU A 153 4.43 -17.25 4.96
C LEU A 153 4.59 -18.42 5.93
N ARG A 154 4.58 -18.17 7.24
CA ARG A 154 4.66 -19.25 8.25
C ARG A 154 3.49 -20.22 8.13
N ALA A 155 2.26 -19.72 7.98
CA ALA A 155 1.07 -20.55 7.80
C ALA A 155 1.14 -21.39 6.50
N GLN A 156 1.63 -20.79 5.42
CA GLN A 156 1.80 -21.49 4.14
C GLN A 156 2.85 -22.61 4.24
N ILE A 157 3.99 -22.35 4.88
CA ILE A 157 5.04 -23.36 5.12
C ILE A 157 4.47 -24.51 5.94
N GLN A 158 3.80 -24.23 7.06
CA GLN A 158 3.21 -25.26 7.93
C GLN A 158 2.18 -26.13 7.19
N THR A 159 1.37 -25.52 6.32
CA THR A 159 0.36 -26.23 5.53
C THR A 159 1.01 -27.20 4.54
N LEU A 160 2.04 -26.74 3.83
CA LEU A 160 2.76 -27.55 2.83
C LEU A 160 3.57 -28.68 3.48
N GLU A 161 4.16 -28.44 4.65
CA GLU A 161 4.83 -29.48 5.43
C GLU A 161 3.84 -30.57 5.88
N THR A 162 2.63 -30.20 6.31
CA THR A 162 1.58 -31.16 6.68
C THR A 162 1.09 -31.96 5.47
N GLN A 163 1.09 -31.35 4.28
CA GLN A 163 0.74 -31.99 3.01
C GLN A 163 1.87 -32.87 2.44
N HIS A 164 3.01 -32.98 3.13
CA HIS A 164 4.20 -33.72 2.70
C HIS A 164 4.77 -33.23 1.36
N ASP A 165 4.64 -31.93 1.07
CA ASP A 165 5.25 -31.26 -0.09
C ASP A 165 6.30 -30.22 0.37
N PRO A 166 7.48 -30.68 0.84
CA PRO A 166 8.53 -29.79 1.34
C PRO A 166 9.18 -28.96 0.23
N GLU A 167 9.18 -29.45 -1.01
CA GLU A 167 9.74 -28.71 -2.15
C GLU A 167 8.93 -27.45 -2.44
N ALA A 168 7.60 -27.52 -2.38
CA ALA A 168 6.73 -26.36 -2.52
C ALA A 168 6.89 -25.35 -1.36
N ALA A 169 7.32 -25.78 -0.17
CA ALA A 169 7.52 -24.91 0.98
C ALA A 169 8.81 -24.06 0.88
N LEU A 170 9.81 -24.54 0.14
CA LEU A 170 11.15 -23.94 0.09
C LEU A 170 11.16 -22.48 -0.40
N PRO A 171 10.44 -22.09 -1.48
CA PRO A 171 10.36 -20.68 -1.89
C PRO A 171 9.78 -19.76 -0.81
N HIS A 172 8.80 -20.25 -0.04
CA HIS A 172 8.18 -19.50 1.06
C HIS A 172 9.13 -19.35 2.25
N ALA A 173 9.85 -20.41 2.63
CA ALA A 173 10.85 -20.36 3.69
C ALA A 173 12.01 -19.42 3.34
N ARG A 174 12.50 -19.46 2.10
CA ARG A 174 13.55 -18.55 1.62
C ARG A 174 13.10 -17.10 1.66
N ARG A 175 11.87 -16.83 1.21
CA ARG A 175 11.30 -15.48 1.27
C ARG A 175 11.13 -14.98 2.71
N LEU A 176 10.69 -15.84 3.63
CA LEU A 176 10.57 -15.48 5.05
C LEU A 176 11.94 -15.13 5.67
N ALA A 177 12.96 -15.95 5.44
CA ALA A 177 14.33 -15.72 5.92
C ALA A 177 14.96 -14.44 5.34
N ASN A 178 14.63 -14.08 4.10
CA ASN A 178 15.09 -12.83 3.49
C ASN A 178 14.37 -11.58 4.05
N LEU A 179 13.12 -11.71 4.48
CA LEU A 179 12.34 -10.61 5.07
C LEU A 179 12.75 -10.30 6.51
N ASP A 180 13.32 -11.28 7.21
CA ASP A 180 13.95 -11.09 8.51
C ASP A 180 15.22 -11.94 8.64
N PRO A 181 16.38 -11.42 8.20
CA PRO A 181 17.63 -12.16 8.30
C PRO A 181 18.02 -12.55 9.73
N PHE A 182 17.46 -11.86 10.73
CA PHE A 182 17.76 -12.09 12.16
C PHE A 182 16.73 -12.97 12.86
N ASP A 183 15.68 -13.42 12.17
CA ASP A 183 14.73 -14.40 12.70
C ASP A 183 15.34 -15.81 12.62
N GLU A 184 15.93 -16.26 13.72
CA GLU A 184 16.54 -17.59 13.84
C GLU A 184 15.55 -18.72 13.51
N THR A 185 14.26 -18.56 13.86
CA THR A 185 13.24 -19.58 13.56
C THR A 185 13.01 -19.69 12.05
N ALA A 186 12.98 -18.55 11.35
CA ALA A 186 12.88 -18.53 9.89
C ALA A 186 14.12 -19.14 9.22
N GLN A 187 15.32 -18.82 9.71
CA GLN A 187 16.57 -19.40 9.21
C GLN A 187 16.63 -20.92 9.44
N MET A 188 16.30 -21.39 10.64
CA MET A 188 16.25 -22.82 10.97
C MET A 188 15.25 -23.57 10.10
N THR A 189 14.08 -22.99 9.85
CA THR A 189 13.06 -23.58 8.97
C THR A 189 13.60 -23.75 7.55
N LEU A 190 14.29 -22.74 7.02
CA LEU A 190 14.93 -22.82 5.70
C LEU A 190 16.02 -23.90 5.66
N LEU A 191 16.89 -23.98 6.66
CA LEU A 191 17.94 -24.99 6.73
C LEU A 191 17.37 -26.41 6.79
N ARG A 192 16.30 -26.63 7.59
CA ARG A 192 15.62 -27.91 7.69
C ARG A 192 15.03 -28.38 6.35
N LEU A 193 14.46 -27.46 5.57
CA LEU A 193 13.87 -27.78 4.26
C LEU A 193 14.91 -27.99 3.15
N LEU A 194 16.18 -27.64 3.39
CA LEU A 194 17.29 -27.86 2.45
C LEU A 194 18.08 -29.15 2.73
N ALA A 195 17.86 -29.78 3.88
CA ALA A 195 18.56 -30.98 4.34
C ALA A 195 17.83 -32.25 3.87
#